data_AF-A0A3B8HPX4-F1
#
_entry.id   AF-A0A3B8HPX4-F1
#
_cell.length_a   1.000
_cell.length_b   1.000
_cell.length_c   1.000
_cell.angle_alpha   90.00
_cell.angle_beta   90.00
_cell.angle_gamma   90.00
#
_symmetry.space_group_name_H-M   'P 1'
#
loop_
_entity.id
_entity.type
_entity.pdbx_description
1 polymer ?
#
loop_
_entity_poly.entity_id
_entity_poly.type
_entity_poly.pdbx_seq_one_letter_code
_entity_poly.pdbx_strand_id
1 'polypeptide(L)'
;QKFDYYYGNSFKVECPTGSGRMLTLGEVATELSQRLIKLFLRTSNGTRPIYGGQRPLPTDPAWRDFILFNEYFHGDNGAGLGASHQSGWTALVAKLIQQSGGLLGNV
;
A
#
# COMPACT_ATOMS: atom_id res chain seq x y z
N GLN A 1 15.41 -6.11 3.26
CA GLN A 1 16.30 -7.30 3.09
C GLN A 1 17.74 -6.98 3.44
N LYS A 2 18.51 -6.18 2.67
CA LYS A 2 19.94 -5.91 2.98
C LYS A 2 20.21 -5.35 4.39
N PHE A 3 19.48 -4.30 4.79
CA PHE A 3 19.71 -3.66 6.09
C PHE A 3 19.20 -4.50 7.26
N ASP A 4 18.05 -5.15 7.10
CA ASP A 4 17.53 -6.10 8.08
C ASP A 4 18.50 -7.25 8.32
N TYR A 5 19.10 -7.80 7.26
CA TYR A 5 20.16 -8.81 7.37
C TYR A 5 21.40 -8.28 8.10
N TYR A 6 21.82 -7.05 7.81
CA TYR A 6 23.01 -6.44 8.41
C TYR A 6 22.84 -6.17 9.91
N TYR A 7 21.69 -5.62 10.31
CA TYR A 7 21.44 -5.26 11.72
C TYR A 7 20.86 -6.41 12.54
N GLY A 8 20.26 -7.41 11.89
CA GLY A 8 19.64 -8.56 12.53
C GLY A 8 18.46 -8.20 13.43
N ASN A 9 18.02 -9.17 14.22
CA ASN A 9 16.78 -9.10 15.00
C ASN A 9 16.87 -8.25 16.28
N SER A 10 18.07 -7.80 16.65
CA SER A 10 18.30 -6.97 17.84
C SER A 10 17.99 -5.50 17.60
N PHE A 11 18.17 -5.02 16.37
CA PHE A 11 17.83 -3.65 16.00
C PHE A 11 16.34 -3.55 15.68
N LYS A 12 15.61 -2.84 16.53
CA LYS A 12 14.17 -2.63 16.36
C LYS A 12 13.83 -1.15 16.47
N VAL A 13 12.82 -0.76 15.70
CA VAL A 13 12.25 0.58 15.71
C VAL A 13 10.75 0.49 15.93
N GLU A 14 10.17 1.55 16.48
CA GLU A 14 8.74 1.62 16.67
C GLU A 14 8.03 1.79 15.31
N CYS A 15 7.07 0.93 15.00
CA CYS A 15 6.28 1.05 13.78
C CYS A 15 4.86 0.49 13.96
N PRO A 16 3.82 1.32 13.78
CA PRO A 16 3.88 2.77 13.54
C PRO A 16 4.43 3.57 14.71
N THR A 17 4.93 4.77 14.43
CA THR A 17 5.30 5.73 15.48
C THR A 17 4.13 5.96 16.44
N GLY A 18 4.39 5.93 17.75
CA GLY A 18 3.38 6.09 18.80
C GLY A 18 2.53 4.85 19.10
N SER A 19 2.81 3.69 18.50
CA SER A 19 2.06 2.44 18.74
C SER A 19 2.61 1.57 19.87
N GLY A 20 3.83 1.82 20.34
CA GLY A 20 4.60 0.95 21.23
C GLY A 20 5.08 -0.36 20.60
N ARG A 21 4.76 -0.63 19.32
CA ARG A 21 5.10 -1.88 18.63
C ARG A 21 6.50 -1.79 18.04
N MET A 22 7.44 -2.55 18.60
CA MET A 22 8.84 -2.59 18.16
C MET A 22 9.07 -3.69 17.12
N LEU A 23 9.51 -3.31 15.93
CA LEU A 23 9.69 -4.18 14.77
C LEU A 23 11.13 -4.12 14.24
N THR A 24 11.62 -5.23 13.67
CA THR A 24 12.86 -5.23 12.87
C THR A 24 12.67 -4.45 11.58
N LEU A 25 13.76 -4.08 10.90
CA LEU A 25 13.68 -3.37 9.63
C LEU A 25 12.96 -4.18 8.53
N GLY A 26 13.06 -5.50 8.56
CA GLY A 26 12.34 -6.41 7.68
C GLY A 26 10.84 -6.35 7.93
N GLU A 27 10.43 -6.45 9.19
CA GLU A 27 9.02 -6.35 9.61
C GLU A 27 8.42 -4.97 9.28
N VAL A 28 9.18 -3.89 9.48
CA VAL A 28 8.77 -2.53 9.07
C VAL A 28 8.59 -2.44 7.56
N ALA A 29 9.53 -2.98 6.78
CA ALA A 29 9.40 -2.98 5.32
C ALA A 29 8.16 -3.76 4.86
N THR A 30 7.85 -4.90 5.50
CA THR A 30 6.64 -5.67 5.24
C THR A 30 5.37 -4.90 5.60
N GLU A 31 5.32 -4.29 6.79
CA GLU A 31 4.18 -3.48 7.25
C GLU A 31 3.90 -2.31 6.29
N LEU A 32 4.93 -1.60 5.85
CA LEU A 32 4.80 -0.52 4.86
C LEU A 32 4.36 -1.04 3.49
N SER A 33 4.92 -2.17 3.04
CA SER A 33 4.53 -2.80 1.77
C SER A 33 3.05 -3.17 1.78
N GLN A 34 2.56 -3.75 2.88
CA GLN A 34 1.15 -4.10 3.06
C GLN A 34 0.24 -2.88 3.03
N ARG A 35 0.64 -1.76 3.65
CA ARG A 35 -0.12 -0.49 3.61
C ARG A 35 -0.23 0.07 2.19
N LEU A 36 0.87 0.06 1.45
CA LEU A 36 0.88 0.51 0.05
C LEU A 36 0.02 -0.39 -0.84
N ILE A 37 0.08 -1.72 -0.67
CA ILE A 37 -0.76 -2.67 -1.41
C ILE A 37 -2.25 -2.41 -1.12
N LYS A 38 -2.62 -2.19 0.14
CA LYS A 38 -4.01 -1.95 0.56
C LYS A 38 -4.66 -0.74 -0.13
N LEU A 39 -3.89 0.25 -0.59
CA LEU A 39 -4.43 1.36 -1.38
C LEU A 39 -5.14 0.88 -2.65
N PHE A 40 -4.61 -0.19 -3.23
CA PHE A 40 -5.09 -0.76 -4.49
C PHE A 40 -6.06 -1.90 -4.30
N LEU A 41 -6.38 -2.34 -3.07
CA LEU A 41 -7.35 -3.41 -2.83
C LEU A 41 -8.75 -2.84 -2.65
N ARG A 42 -9.76 -3.67 -2.94
CA ARG A 42 -11.15 -3.30 -2.62
C ARG A 42 -11.34 -3.43 -1.11
N THR A 43 -11.97 -2.44 -0.52
CA THR A 43 -12.45 -2.48 0.86
C THR A 43 -13.72 -3.33 0.95
N SER A 44 -14.20 -3.56 2.17
CA SER A 44 -15.51 -4.18 2.42
C SER A 44 -16.68 -3.48 1.72
N ASN A 45 -16.52 -2.18 1.43
CA ASN A 45 -17.53 -1.37 0.74
C ASN A 45 -17.39 -1.42 -0.80
N GLY A 46 -16.49 -2.26 -1.32
CA GLY A 46 -16.26 -2.44 -2.77
C GLY A 46 -15.43 -1.36 -3.44
N THR A 47 -15.04 -0.29 -2.74
CA THR A 47 -14.22 0.81 -3.25
C THR A 47 -12.74 0.62 -2.94
N ARG A 48 -11.85 1.27 -3.70
CA ARG A 48 -10.40 1.31 -3.43
C ARG A 48 -10.01 2.67 -2.84
N PRO A 49 -9.12 2.73 -1.83
CA PRO A 49 -8.62 3.98 -1.27
C PRO A 49 -8.06 4.96 -2.30
N ILE A 50 -7.39 4.48 -3.36
CA ILE A 50 -6.83 5.33 -4.44
C ILE A 50 -7.86 6.29 -5.06
N TYR A 51 -9.15 5.99 -5.01
CA TYR A 51 -10.18 6.87 -5.56
C TYR A 51 -10.66 7.94 -4.59
N GLY A 52 -10.24 7.96 -3.32
CA GLY A 52 -10.53 9.05 -2.39
C GLY A 52 -12.02 9.39 -2.21
N GLY A 53 -12.91 8.41 -2.39
CA GLY A 53 -14.36 8.62 -2.33
C GLY A 53 -14.99 9.30 -3.56
N GLN A 54 -14.22 9.51 -4.64
CA GLN A 54 -14.74 10.00 -5.92
C GLN A 54 -15.86 9.07 -6.41
N ARG A 55 -16.93 9.65 -6.95
CA ARG A 55 -18.02 8.95 -7.65
C ARG A 55 -18.12 9.53 -9.06
N PRO A 56 -18.53 8.77 -10.08
CA PRO A 56 -19.09 7.41 -10.03
C PRO A 56 -18.09 6.27 -10.27
N LEU A 57 -16.83 6.57 -10.61
CA LEU A 57 -15.84 5.60 -11.11
C LEU A 57 -15.73 4.30 -10.28
N PRO A 58 -15.71 4.33 -8.92
CA PRO A 58 -15.53 3.10 -8.13
C PRO A 58 -16.79 2.24 -8.01
N THR A 59 -17.96 2.81 -8.25
CA THR A 59 -19.26 2.14 -8.06
C THR A 59 -19.88 1.66 -9.37
N ASP A 60 -19.48 2.25 -10.50
CA ASP A 60 -19.95 1.83 -11.81
C ASP A 60 -19.25 0.51 -12.23
N PRO A 61 -19.99 -0.58 -12.51
CA PRO A 61 -19.43 -1.84 -12.98
C PRO A 61 -18.52 -1.71 -14.22
N ALA A 62 -18.76 -0.71 -15.07
CA ALA A 62 -17.94 -0.45 -16.25
C ALA A 62 -16.57 0.13 -15.89
N TRP A 63 -16.45 0.85 -14.78
CA TRP A 63 -15.24 1.63 -14.45
C TRP A 63 -14.48 1.13 -13.22
N ARG A 64 -15.11 0.33 -12.36
CA ARG A 64 -14.56 -0.11 -11.06
C ARG A 64 -13.24 -0.90 -11.12
N ASP A 65 -12.90 -1.42 -12.30
CA ASP A 65 -11.70 -2.22 -12.54
C ASP A 65 -10.58 -1.44 -13.27
N PHE A 66 -10.82 -0.19 -13.67
CA PHE A 66 -9.78 0.68 -14.21
C PHE A 66 -8.98 1.34 -13.09
N ILE A 67 -7.91 0.66 -12.69
CA ILE A 67 -7.01 1.12 -11.63
C ILE A 67 -6.16 2.29 -12.14
N LEU A 68 -6.25 3.43 -11.44
CA LEU A 68 -5.41 4.60 -11.70
C LEU A 68 -4.08 4.49 -10.96
N PHE A 69 -3.03 5.00 -11.59
CA PHE A 69 -1.69 5.07 -11.02
C PHE A 69 -1.33 6.54 -10.81
N ASN A 70 -1.63 7.03 -9.62
CA ASN A 70 -1.37 8.41 -9.25
C ASN A 70 0.10 8.63 -8.84
N GLU A 71 0.52 9.89 -8.90
CA GLU A 71 1.90 10.31 -8.58
C GLU A 71 2.23 10.16 -7.10
N TYR A 72 1.29 10.53 -6.22
CA TYR A 72 1.39 10.40 -4.78
C TYR A 72 0.00 10.15 -4.15
N PHE A 73 -0.02 9.77 -2.88
CA PHE A 73 -1.23 9.41 -2.14
C PHE A 73 -1.37 10.21 -0.86
N HIS A 74 -2.59 10.61 -0.54
CA HIS A 74 -2.89 11.30 0.71
C HIS A 74 -2.67 10.38 1.91
N GLY A 75 -1.92 10.83 2.92
CA GLY A 75 -1.49 10.01 4.06
C GLY A 75 -2.65 9.44 4.90
N ASP A 76 -3.72 10.22 5.10
CA ASP A 76 -4.83 9.81 5.97
C ASP A 76 -5.85 8.88 5.29
N ASN A 77 -6.16 9.10 4.02
CA ASN A 77 -7.27 8.41 3.34
C ASN A 77 -6.86 7.62 2.10
N GLY A 78 -5.59 7.71 1.67
CA GLY A 78 -5.05 6.97 0.54
C GLY A 78 -5.49 7.47 -0.84
N ALA A 79 -6.14 8.64 -0.94
CA ALA A 79 -6.57 9.20 -2.21
C ALA A 79 -5.37 9.45 -3.13
N GLY A 80 -5.45 9.01 -4.38
CA GLY A 80 -4.46 9.28 -5.41
C GLY A 80 -4.54 10.73 -5.90
N LEU A 81 -3.39 11.38 -5.99
CA LEU A 81 -3.24 12.80 -6.32
C LEU A 81 -2.16 13.01 -7.40
N GLY A 82 -2.16 14.18 -8.03
CA GLY A 82 -1.26 14.48 -9.15
C GLY A 82 -1.63 13.75 -10.44
N ALA A 83 -0.62 13.50 -11.29
CA ALA A 83 -0.84 12.82 -12.57
C ALA A 83 -1.43 11.39 -12.37
N SER A 84 -2.53 11.07 -13.05
CA SER A 84 -3.27 9.79 -12.89
C SER A 84 -2.72 8.63 -13.74
N HIS A 85 -1.73 8.91 -14.59
CA HIS A 85 -1.05 7.95 -15.46
C HIS A 85 0.45 7.85 -15.15
N GLN A 86 0.81 7.87 -13.86
CA GLN A 86 2.16 7.64 -13.39
C GLN A 86 2.44 6.13 -13.30
N SER A 87 2.69 5.48 -14.43
CA SER A 87 3.07 4.06 -14.47
C SER A 87 4.56 3.82 -14.16
N GLY A 88 5.22 4.77 -13.48
CA GLY A 88 6.63 4.72 -13.11
C GLY A 88 6.82 4.05 -11.77
N TRP A 89 7.14 4.83 -10.73
CA TRP A 89 7.37 4.31 -9.38
C TRP A 89 6.11 3.72 -8.74
N THR A 90 4.91 4.21 -9.09
CA THR A 90 3.67 3.66 -8.54
C THR A 90 3.43 2.22 -9.01
N ALA A 91 3.94 1.82 -10.19
CA ALA A 91 3.89 0.44 -10.67
C ALA A 91 4.71 -0.54 -9.81
N LEU A 92 5.61 -0.04 -8.94
CA LEU A 92 6.35 -0.86 -7.98
C LEU A 92 5.43 -1.66 -7.06
N VAL A 93 4.17 -1.25 -6.89
CA VAL A 93 3.18 -2.01 -6.12
C VAL A 93 3.04 -3.45 -6.59
N ALA A 94 3.20 -3.73 -7.89
CA ALA A 94 3.16 -5.11 -8.42
C ALA A 94 4.28 -5.98 -7.80
N LYS A 95 5.47 -5.42 -7.64
CA LYS A 95 6.59 -6.08 -6.96
C LYS A 95 6.31 -6.26 -5.47
N LEU A 96 5.70 -5.26 -4.82
CA LEU A 96 5.31 -5.38 -3.41
C LEU A 96 4.30 -6.51 -3.22
N ILE A 97 3.31 -6.65 -4.11
CA ILE A 97 2.35 -7.77 -4.10
C ILE A 97 3.08 -9.10 -4.26
N GLN A 98 4.01 -9.21 -5.20
CA GLN A 98 4.79 -10.44 -5.39
C GLN A 98 5.60 -10.81 -4.13
N GLN A 99 6.19 -9.83 -3.45
CA GLN A 99 7.08 -10.07 -2.32
C GLN A 99 6.36 -10.20 -0.97
N SER A 100 5.21 -9.54 -0.80
CA SER A 100 4.54 -9.38 0.49
C SER A 100 3.03 -9.66 0.45
N GLY A 101 2.44 -9.91 -0.72
CA GLY A 101 1.00 -10.08 -0.90
C GLY A 101 0.44 -11.33 -0.23
N GLY A 102 1.20 -12.44 -0.18
CA GLY A 102 0.77 -13.67 0.49
C GLY A 102 0.55 -13.52 2.01
N LEU A 103 1.09 -12.46 2.62
CA LEU A 103 0.94 -12.18 4.05
C LEU A 103 -0.36 -11.40 4.38
N LEU A 104 -1.13 -10.99 3.38
CA LEU A 104 -2.39 -10.26 3.56
C LEU A 104 -3.63 -11.17 3.71
N GLY A 105 -3.44 -12.50 3.72
CA GLY A 105 -4.53 -13.47 3.54
C GLY A 105 -5.00 -13.51 2.09
N ASN A 106 -5.68 -14.59 1.67
CA ASN A 106 -6.12 -14.78 0.28
C ASN A 106 -6.77 -13.51 -0.29
N VAL A 107 -6.03 -12.85 -1.20
CA VAL A 107 -6.47 -11.73 -2.02
C VAL A 107 -7.43 -12.23 -3.08
#